data_AF-A0A9E7CQN1-F1
#
_entry.id   AF-A0A9E7CQN1-F1
#
_cell.length_a   1.000
_cell.length_b   1.000
_cell.length_c   1.000
_cell.angle_alpha   90.00
_cell.angle_beta   90.00
_cell.angle_gamma   90.00
#
_symmetry.space_group_name_H-M   'P 1'
#
loop_
_entity.id
_entity.type
_entity.pdbx_description
1 polymer ?
#
loop_
_entity_poly.entity_id
_entity_poly.type
_entity_poly.pdbx_seq_one_letter_code
_entity_poly.pdbx_strand_id
1 'polypeptide(L)'
;MTPTTESRSRNMAAIKGKDTKPEMLVRRMLHGMGFRYSLHRKGLPGRPDIVLTRHGKIVLVNGCFWHMHSCRYGQVKPRNNAEFWENKRQTNRERDRRNRRDLKALGWKVLTVWECQTRDPRKLERILRKFMDS
;
A
#
# COMPACT_ATOMS: atom_id res chain seq x y z
N MET A 1 7.43 25.22 -16.35
CA MET A 1 7.44 24.14 -17.35
C MET A 1 6.46 23.04 -16.92
N THR A 2 5.31 22.97 -17.56
CA THR A 2 4.35 21.86 -17.41
C THR A 2 4.94 20.61 -18.08
N PRO A 3 4.95 19.43 -17.44
CA PRO A 3 5.48 18.23 -18.07
C PRO A 3 4.62 17.89 -19.29
N THR A 4 5.27 17.83 -20.46
CA THR A 4 4.71 17.45 -21.75
C THR A 4 4.01 16.09 -21.66
N THR A 5 3.01 15.86 -22.51
CA THR A 5 2.16 14.66 -22.55
C THR A 5 2.99 13.36 -22.61
N GLU A 6 4.14 13.37 -23.28
CA GLU A 6 5.11 12.26 -23.32
C GLU A 6 5.83 11.98 -21.99
N SER A 7 6.21 13.03 -21.25
CA SER A 7 6.82 12.86 -19.92
C SER A 7 5.82 12.29 -18.93
N ARG A 8 4.54 12.66 -19.05
CA ARG A 8 3.45 12.08 -18.26
C ARG A 8 3.16 10.64 -18.64
N SER A 9 3.12 10.29 -19.93
CA SER A 9 2.89 8.90 -20.35
C SER A 9 4.03 7.97 -19.93
N ARG A 10 5.29 8.39 -20.05
CA ARG A 10 6.45 7.65 -19.51
C ARG A 10 6.40 7.52 -17.99
N ASN A 11 6.06 8.59 -17.27
CA ASN A 11 5.91 8.52 -15.81
C ASN A 11 4.79 7.55 -15.41
N MET A 12 3.65 7.57 -16.11
CA MET A 12 2.54 6.64 -15.86
C MET A 12 2.92 5.19 -16.20
N ALA A 13 3.71 4.96 -17.25
CA ALA A 13 4.23 3.64 -17.61
C ALA A 13 5.27 3.11 -16.61
N ALA A 14 6.02 4.00 -15.95
CA ALA A 14 6.98 3.66 -14.91
C ALA A 14 6.31 3.32 -13.56
N ILE A 15 5.03 3.64 -13.37
CA ILE A 15 4.26 3.26 -12.17
C ILE A 15 3.94 1.77 -12.28
N LYS A 16 4.83 0.94 -11.72
CA LYS A 16 4.62 -0.50 -11.60
C LYS A 16 3.46 -0.78 -10.66
N GLY A 17 2.53 -1.63 -11.08
CA GLY A 17 1.39 -2.05 -10.27
C GLY A 17 1.70 -3.12 -9.22
N LYS A 18 2.94 -3.64 -9.19
CA LYS A 18 3.43 -4.68 -8.28
C LYS A 18 4.93 -4.50 -8.05
N ASP A 19 5.43 -5.05 -6.94
CA ASP A 19 6.86 -5.03 -6.58
C ASP A 19 7.41 -3.60 -6.52
N THR A 20 6.56 -2.69 -6.05
CA THR A 20 6.95 -1.30 -5.85
C THR A 20 8.07 -1.22 -4.80
N LYS A 21 8.90 -0.17 -4.87
CA LYS A 21 9.96 0.07 -3.86
C LYS A 21 9.47 -0.07 -2.41
N PRO A 22 8.31 0.52 -2.01
CA PRO A 22 7.78 0.33 -0.66
C PRO A 22 7.43 -1.14 -0.35
N GLU A 23 6.80 -1.88 -1.26
CA GLU A 23 6.52 -3.30 -1.07
C GLU A 23 7.79 -4.11 -0.84
N MET A 24 8.81 -3.90 -1.69
CA MET A 24 10.08 -4.61 -1.61
C MET A 24 10.85 -4.32 -0.31
N LEU A 25 10.69 -3.12 0.27
CA LEU A 25 11.27 -2.80 1.58
C LEU A 25 10.57 -3.55 2.71
N VAL A 26 9.22 -3.54 2.72
CA VAL A 26 8.43 -4.26 3.74
C VAL A 26 8.72 -5.76 3.69
N ARG A 27 8.76 -6.34 2.47
CA ARG A 27 9.11 -7.74 2.23
C ARG A 27 10.48 -8.11 2.80
N ARG A 28 11.51 -7.31 2.46
CA ARG A 28 12.87 -7.52 2.97
C ARG A 28 12.96 -7.44 4.49
N MET A 29 12.26 -6.48 5.10
CA MET A 29 12.24 -6.34 6.56
C MET A 29 11.56 -7.52 7.24
N LEU A 30 10.38 -7.93 6.77
CA LEU A 30 9.67 -9.08 7.34
C LEU A 30 10.49 -10.36 7.22
N HIS A 31 11.14 -10.57 6.07
CA HIS A 31 12.04 -11.69 5.88
C HIS A 31 13.27 -11.62 6.80
N GLY A 32 13.89 -10.45 6.94
CA GLY A 32 15.02 -10.22 7.86
C GLY A 32 14.66 -10.39 9.34
N MET A 33 13.39 -10.19 9.70
CA MET A 33 12.85 -10.49 11.03
C MET A 33 12.52 -11.99 11.25
N GLY A 34 12.70 -12.84 10.23
CA GLY A 34 12.44 -14.27 10.31
C GLY A 34 11.00 -14.69 9.98
N PHE A 35 10.16 -13.76 9.50
CA PHE A 35 8.77 -14.08 9.15
C PHE A 35 8.65 -14.59 7.71
N ARG A 36 7.94 -15.70 7.54
CA ARG A 36 7.53 -16.21 6.24
C ARG A 36 6.16 -15.64 5.85
N TYR A 37 6.01 -15.29 4.58
CA TYR A 37 4.79 -14.72 4.04
C TYR A 37 4.49 -15.26 2.65
N SER A 38 3.22 -15.18 2.25
CA SER A 38 2.76 -15.41 0.89
C SER A 38 2.37 -14.08 0.26
N LEU A 39 2.63 -13.94 -1.04
CA LEU A 39 2.30 -12.74 -1.79
C LEU A 39 1.02 -12.95 -2.59
N HIS A 40 0.21 -11.90 -2.73
CA HIS A 40 -0.93 -11.83 -3.65
C HIS A 40 -1.86 -13.06 -3.62
N ARG A 41 -2.20 -13.52 -2.41
CA ARG A 41 -3.01 -14.74 -2.23
C ARG A 41 -4.36 -14.59 -2.94
N LYS A 42 -4.59 -15.42 -3.96
CA LYS A 42 -5.89 -15.53 -4.65
C LYS A 42 -6.91 -16.07 -3.64
N GLY A 43 -8.09 -15.44 -3.56
CA GLY A 43 -9.16 -15.83 -2.64
C GLY A 43 -9.34 -14.92 -1.41
N LEU A 44 -8.47 -13.94 -1.20
CA LEU A 44 -8.68 -12.92 -0.17
C LEU A 44 -9.20 -11.60 -0.78
N PRO A 45 -10.15 -10.91 -0.11
CA PRO A 45 -10.61 -9.58 -0.52
C PRO A 45 -9.45 -8.62 -0.78
N GLY A 46 -9.48 -7.98 -1.95
CA GLY A 46 -8.47 -6.98 -2.33
C GLY A 46 -7.10 -7.51 -2.73
N ARG A 47 -6.88 -8.84 -2.78
CA ARG A 47 -5.58 -9.47 -3.10
C ARG A 47 -4.41 -8.84 -2.31
N PRO A 48 -4.36 -9.08 -0.99
CA PRO A 48 -3.39 -8.43 -0.11
C PRO A 48 -1.96 -8.63 -0.59
N ASP A 49 -1.12 -7.61 -0.36
CA ASP A 49 0.28 -7.64 -0.78
C ASP A 49 1.04 -8.74 -0.06
N ILE A 50 0.92 -8.79 1.27
CA ILE A 50 1.68 -9.70 2.13
C ILE A 50 0.72 -10.38 3.11
N VAL A 51 0.71 -11.71 3.08
CA VAL A 51 -0.13 -12.56 3.94
C VAL A 51 0.77 -13.42 4.82
N LEU A 52 0.68 -13.24 6.13
CA LEU A 52 1.38 -14.03 7.14
C LEU A 52 0.40 -15.06 7.72
N THR A 53 0.15 -16.13 6.95
CA THR A 53 -0.87 -17.15 7.27
C THR A 53 -0.69 -17.76 8.66
N ARG A 54 0.55 -18.10 9.04
CA ARG A 54 0.88 -18.68 10.35
C ARG A 54 0.48 -17.77 11.53
N HIS A 55 0.45 -16.46 11.31
CA HIS A 55 0.18 -15.47 12.34
C HIS A 55 -1.23 -14.88 12.26
N GLY A 56 -2.05 -15.29 11.28
CA GLY A 56 -3.37 -14.67 11.05
C GLY A 56 -3.27 -13.17 10.71
N LYS A 57 -2.15 -12.74 10.11
CA LYS A 57 -1.82 -11.32 9.89
C LYS A 57 -1.67 -10.99 8.41
N ILE A 58 -2.09 -9.79 8.04
CA ILE A 58 -1.99 -9.26 6.69
C ILE A 58 -1.37 -7.86 6.74
N VAL A 59 -0.45 -7.61 5.82
CA VAL A 59 0.16 -6.29 5.62
C VAL A 59 -0.21 -5.81 4.22
N LEU A 60 -0.92 -4.68 4.17
CA LEU A 60 -1.27 -3.95 2.95
C LEU A 60 -0.27 -2.80 2.77
N VAL A 61 0.26 -2.62 1.57
CA VAL A 61 1.23 -1.57 1.24
C VAL A 61 0.56 -0.55 0.32
N ASN A 62 0.16 0.58 0.89
CA ASN A 62 -0.60 1.60 0.18
C ASN A 62 0.29 2.76 -0.27
N GLY A 63 0.19 3.10 -1.57
CA GLY A 63 0.76 4.34 -2.10
C GLY A 63 0.05 5.57 -1.53
N CYS A 64 0.80 6.57 -1.07
CA CYS A 64 0.18 7.73 -0.42
C CYS A 64 -0.73 8.52 -1.36
N PHE A 65 -0.32 8.67 -2.62
CA PHE A 65 -1.06 9.39 -3.67
C PHE A 65 -2.38 8.71 -4.03
N TRP A 66 -2.34 7.39 -4.26
CA TRP A 66 -3.48 6.62 -4.77
C TRP A 66 -4.61 6.44 -3.75
N HIS A 67 -4.25 6.40 -2.47
CA HIS A 67 -5.17 6.10 -1.37
C HIS A 67 -5.41 7.32 -0.46
N MET A 68 -5.07 8.53 -0.94
CA MET A 68 -5.33 9.81 -0.26
C MET A 68 -4.83 9.86 1.19
N HIS A 69 -3.56 9.49 1.40
CA HIS A 69 -2.97 9.59 2.73
C HIS A 69 -2.90 11.05 3.20
N SER A 70 -3.01 11.29 4.51
CA SER A 70 -2.93 12.63 5.10
C SER A 70 -1.54 13.28 5.01
N CYS A 71 -0.53 12.59 4.46
CA CYS A 71 0.80 13.16 4.28
C CYS A 71 0.89 14.08 3.04
N ARG A 72 1.96 14.89 2.98
CA ARG A 72 2.26 15.79 1.84
C ARG A 72 2.24 15.12 0.46
N TYR A 73 2.47 13.81 0.39
CA TYR A 73 2.45 13.05 -0.88
C TYR A 73 1.05 12.56 -1.27
N GLY A 74 0.15 12.37 -0.29
CA GLY A 74 -1.23 11.94 -0.55
C GLY A 74 -2.20 13.09 -0.78
N GLN A 75 -1.87 14.28 -0.28
CA GLN A 75 -2.65 15.51 -0.49
C GLN A 75 -2.30 16.24 -1.80
N VAL A 76 -1.41 15.69 -2.62
CA VAL A 76 -1.08 16.27 -3.92
C VAL A 76 -2.33 16.29 -4.80
N LYS A 77 -2.81 17.49 -5.12
CA LYS A 77 -3.91 17.70 -6.06
C LYS A 77 -3.35 17.77 -7.48
N PRO A 78 -3.67 16.81 -8.36
CA PRO A 78 -3.26 16.91 -9.76
C PRO A 78 -3.94 18.12 -10.40
N ARG A 79 -3.13 19.02 -10.99
CA ARG A 79 -3.63 20.24 -11.67
C ARG A 79 -4.44 19.96 -12.94
N ASN A 80 -4.30 18.79 -13.55
CA ASN A 80 -5.04 18.39 -14.75
C ASN A 80 -5.97 17.22 -14.43
N ASN A 81 -7.18 17.23 -14.99
CA ASN A 81 -8.21 16.21 -14.80
C ASN A 81 -8.54 15.96 -13.32
N ALA A 82 -8.56 17.03 -12.53
CA ALA A 82 -8.70 16.96 -11.07
C ALA A 82 -9.91 16.13 -10.63
N GLU A 83 -11.06 16.31 -11.29
CA GLU A 83 -12.30 15.58 -11.03
C GLU A 83 -12.17 14.08 -11.30
N PHE A 84 -11.60 13.69 -12.46
CA PHE A 84 -11.33 12.29 -12.77
C PHE A 84 -10.42 11.64 -11.72
N TRP A 85 -9.35 12.34 -11.30
CA TRP A 85 -8.42 11.84 -10.31
C TRP A 85 -9.00 11.80 -8.90
N GLU A 86 -9.87 12.74 -8.54
CA GLU A 86 -10.59 12.74 -7.27
C GLU A 86 -11.53 11.54 -7.22
N ASN A 87 -12.41 11.37 -8.22
CA ASN A 87 -13.32 10.24 -8.31
C ASN A 87 -12.57 8.90 -8.27
N LYS A 88 -11.50 8.74 -9.06
CA LYS A 88 -10.69 7.53 -9.08
C LYS A 88 -10.05 7.20 -7.72
N ARG A 89 -9.50 8.21 -7.05
CA ARG A 89 -8.89 8.03 -5.72
C ARG A 89 -9.93 7.75 -4.65
N GLN A 90 -11.10 8.36 -4.74
CA GLN A 90 -12.22 8.10 -3.84
C GLN A 90 -12.72 6.65 -3.97
N THR A 91 -12.96 6.17 -5.20
CA THR A 91 -13.33 4.77 -5.44
C THR A 91 -12.27 3.79 -4.89
N ASN A 92 -10.99 4.10 -5.05
CA ASN A 92 -9.91 3.27 -4.48
C ASN A 92 -9.98 3.24 -2.94
N ARG A 93 -10.20 4.40 -2.30
CA ARG A 93 -10.34 4.50 -0.83
C ARG A 93 -11.54 3.71 -0.31
N GLU A 94 -12.67 3.78 -1.01
CA GLU A 94 -13.88 3.02 -0.64
C GLU A 94 -13.67 1.52 -0.81
N ARG A 95 -13.04 1.09 -1.90
CA ARG A 95 -12.66 -0.30 -2.14
C ARG A 95 -11.73 -0.82 -1.04
N ASP A 96 -10.71 -0.05 -0.68
CA ASP A 96 -9.79 -0.40 0.40
C ASP A 96 -10.50 -0.55 1.75
N ARG A 97 -11.42 0.38 2.06
CA ARG A 97 -12.22 0.31 3.28
C ARG A 97 -13.06 -0.97 3.32
N ARG A 98 -13.68 -1.33 2.20
CA ARG A 98 -14.45 -2.58 2.06
C ARG A 98 -13.55 -3.80 2.24
N ASN A 99 -12.48 -3.91 1.46
CA ASN A 99 -11.53 -5.02 1.55
C ASN A 99 -10.99 -5.19 2.98
N ARG A 100 -10.62 -4.09 3.64
CA ARG A 100 -10.10 -4.14 5.01
C ARG A 100 -11.16 -4.58 6.01
N ARG A 101 -12.43 -4.22 5.80
CA ARG A 101 -13.54 -4.71 6.61
C ARG A 101 -13.74 -6.21 6.43
N ASP A 102 -13.76 -6.68 5.19
CA ASP A 102 -13.99 -8.08 4.86
C ASP A 102 -12.86 -8.97 5.38
N LEU A 103 -11.59 -8.53 5.24
CA LEU A 103 -10.44 -9.23 5.80
C LEU A 103 -10.53 -9.36 7.33
N LYS A 104 -10.95 -8.29 8.02
CA LYS A 104 -11.15 -8.34 9.48
C LYS A 104 -12.32 -9.25 9.86
N ALA A 105 -13.41 -9.24 9.09
CA ALA A 105 -14.55 -10.13 9.30
C ALA A 105 -14.17 -11.61 9.12
N LEU A 106 -13.22 -11.90 8.23
CA LEU A 106 -12.60 -13.22 8.07
C LEU A 106 -11.59 -13.59 9.19
N GLY A 107 -11.48 -12.77 10.24
CA GLY A 107 -10.61 -13.03 11.40
C GLY A 107 -9.16 -12.58 11.23
N TRP A 108 -8.80 -11.88 10.15
CA TRP A 108 -7.43 -11.43 9.94
C TRP A 108 -7.13 -10.12 10.68
N LYS A 109 -5.97 -10.07 11.33
CA LYS A 109 -5.37 -8.80 11.77
C LYS A 109 -4.77 -8.10 10.54
N VAL A 110 -5.17 -6.84 10.28
CA VAL A 110 -4.76 -6.10 9.07
C VAL A 110 -4.01 -4.81 9.40
N LEU A 111 -2.74 -4.75 9.01
CA LEU A 111 -1.89 -3.57 9.03
C LEU A 111 -1.86 -2.90 7.66
N THR A 112 -1.95 -1.57 7.64
CA THR A 112 -1.71 -0.77 6.43
C THR A 112 -0.41 0.00 6.62
N VAL A 113 0.58 -0.29 5.79
CA VAL A 113 1.85 0.42 5.69
C VAL A 113 1.76 1.40 4.54
N TRP A 114 1.99 2.67 4.82
CA TRP A 114 1.98 3.71 3.82
C TRP A 114 3.36 3.90 3.20
N GLU A 115 3.41 4.19 1.91
CA GLU A 115 4.67 4.47 1.19
C GLU A 115 5.55 5.49 1.94
N CYS A 116 4.99 6.56 2.47
CA CYS A 116 5.77 7.57 3.20
C CYS A 116 6.43 7.03 4.48
N GLN A 117 5.87 5.96 5.09
CA GLN A 117 6.48 5.30 6.26
C GLN A 117 7.66 4.43 5.84
N THR A 118 7.67 3.90 4.62
CA THR A 118 8.80 3.10 4.11
C THR A 118 10.06 3.92 3.84
N ARG A 119 9.94 5.25 3.80
CA ARG A 119 11.08 6.17 3.63
C ARG A 119 11.96 6.28 4.89
N ASP A 120 11.43 5.89 6.05
CA ASP A 120 12.18 5.81 7.31
C ASP A 120 12.23 4.34 7.74
N PRO A 121 13.34 3.64 7.47
CA PRO A 121 13.47 2.22 7.78
C PRO A 121 13.28 1.89 9.26
N ARG A 122 13.77 2.74 10.18
CA ARG A 122 13.65 2.50 11.62
C ARG A 122 12.20 2.61 12.07
N LYS A 123 11.48 3.60 11.55
CA LYS A 123 10.04 3.75 11.83
C LYS A 123 9.25 2.58 11.27
N LEU A 124 9.55 2.13 10.05
CA LEU A 124 8.90 0.98 9.44
C LEU A 124 9.13 -0.29 10.27
N GLU A 125 10.37 -0.55 10.65
CA GLU A 125 10.73 -1.71 11.48
C GLU A 125 9.93 -1.74 12.79
N ARG A 126 9.86 -0.61 13.51
CA ARG A 126 9.10 -0.52 14.77
C ARG A 126 7.60 -0.82 14.56
N ILE A 127 7.02 -0.34 13.46
CA ILE A 127 5.61 -0.60 13.14
C ILE A 127 5.39 -2.09 12.87
N LEU A 128 6.28 -2.71 12.09
CA LEU A 128 6.19 -4.14 11.75
C LEU A 128 6.37 -5.00 13.00
N ARG A 129 7.39 -4.74 13.83
CA ARG A 129 7.61 -5.47 15.09
C ARG A 129 6.40 -5.39 16.00
N LYS A 130 5.92 -4.18 16.30
CA LYS A 130 4.74 -3.98 17.15
C LYS A 130 3.52 -4.74 16.64
N PHE A 131 3.32 -4.77 15.32
CA PHE A 131 2.21 -5.52 14.72
C PHE A 131 2.43 -7.03 14.78
N MET A 132 3.66 -7.51 14.67
CA MET A 132 3.99 -8.93 14.76
C MET A 132 3.94 -9.47 16.19
N ASP A 133 4.22 -8.63 17.17
CA ASP A 133 4.20 -8.98 18.60
C ASP A 133 2.79 -8.88 19.23
N SER A 134 1.84 -8.18 18.58
CA SER A 134 0.45 -8.02 19.06
C SER A 134 -0.49 -9.18 18.71
#